data_AF-I3Y770-F1
#
_entry.id   AF-I3Y770-F1
#
_cell.length_a   1.000
_cell.length_b   1.000
_cell.length_c   1.000
_cell.angle_alpha   90.00
_cell.angle_beta   90.00
_cell.angle_gamma   90.00
#
_symmetry.space_group_name_H-M   'P 1'
#
loop_
_entity.id
_entity.type
_entity.pdbx_description
1 polymer ?
#
loop_
_entity_poly.entity_id
_entity_poly.type
_entity_poly.pdbx_seq_one_letter_code
_entity_poly.pdbx_strand_id
1 'polypeptide(L)'
;MARGGSAADAHLATEVFSAILGISIAEAPDLGSDITVDSEKRMVDPFSFSITVRAEGEDNPFAGLRFAAMEPDKLREIHQRAIDTAVSRINAARSSGASLYLRDVDASDCVPIIKHEPAVIERWLEGAEEVTSDFKRRVRLAEGVYLALCEALLSCSPDQGMALWNGLRKTLITRYEGKAHVEEMINMLFRSSHVPEALREELLSLMSTNADQALLEVAIAANVNGAQGWLDHVIAADLASCVVWRKQRAGKLAGFTTGNELPVSEAWPEGLAVDGRTSRQRETAHWQHKEACARHWWNVYWRAASDIDAYAAWVLFLETTDRRAYEWMEFEEGALDYANPATQRRLAHLYVNKGKLKSAMDKQEKQLNQHFLGRKIVKGIGPWGKVSG
;
A
#
# COMPACT_ATOMS: atom_id res chain seq x y z
N MET A 1 34.31 -10.28 -0.13
CA MET A 1 34.05 -8.98 -0.81
C MET A 1 32.63 -9.04 -1.33
N ALA A 2 31.72 -8.25 -0.78
CA ALA A 2 30.36 -8.14 -1.31
C ALA A 2 30.43 -7.44 -2.68
N ARG A 3 29.96 -8.09 -3.74
CA ARG A 3 29.76 -7.44 -5.05
C ARG A 3 28.71 -6.35 -4.89
N GLY A 4 28.85 -5.20 -5.57
CA GLY A 4 27.83 -4.15 -5.63
C GLY A 4 28.02 -2.98 -4.66
N GLY A 5 29.07 -2.98 -3.84
CA GLY A 5 29.35 -1.91 -2.87
C GLY A 5 30.59 -1.05 -3.17
N SER A 6 31.29 -1.32 -4.29
CA SER A 6 32.51 -0.58 -4.64
C SER A 6 32.20 0.66 -5.48
N ALA A 7 33.09 1.66 -5.45
CA ALA A 7 32.96 2.85 -6.31
C ALA A 7 32.95 2.48 -7.81
N ALA A 8 33.69 1.44 -8.21
CA ALA A 8 33.70 0.98 -9.60
C ALA A 8 32.36 0.34 -10.00
N ASP A 9 31.73 -0.44 -9.11
CA ASP A 9 30.41 -1.03 -9.35
C ASP A 9 29.34 0.08 -9.43
N ALA A 10 29.39 1.06 -8.52
CA ALA A 10 28.49 2.20 -8.53
C ALA A 10 28.62 3.02 -9.82
N HIS A 11 29.86 3.31 -10.25
CA HIS A 11 30.13 4.00 -11.50
C HIS A 11 29.54 3.25 -12.70
N LEU A 12 29.82 1.96 -12.83
CA LEU A 12 29.27 1.13 -13.92
C LEU A 12 27.73 1.11 -13.90
N ALA A 13 27.12 0.96 -12.73
CA ALA A 13 25.66 1.00 -12.60
C ALA A 13 25.10 2.36 -13.05
N THR A 14 25.75 3.47 -12.70
CA THR A 14 25.33 4.80 -13.14
C THR A 14 25.49 5.03 -14.63
N GLU A 15 26.52 4.48 -15.27
CA GLU A 15 26.68 4.55 -16.73
C GLU A 15 25.52 3.84 -17.43
N VAL A 16 25.20 2.62 -16.97
CA VAL A 16 24.09 1.82 -17.52
C VAL A 16 22.76 2.54 -17.34
N PHE A 17 22.45 3.00 -16.13
CA PHE A 17 21.20 3.72 -15.86
C PHE A 17 21.14 5.05 -16.62
N SER A 18 22.21 5.83 -16.66
CA SER A 18 22.24 7.11 -17.38
C SER A 18 22.06 6.92 -18.88
N ALA A 19 22.64 5.87 -19.46
CA ALA A 19 22.45 5.55 -20.88
C ALA A 19 20.96 5.28 -21.21
N ILE A 20 20.25 4.59 -20.31
CA ILE A 20 18.82 4.28 -20.47
C ILE A 20 17.95 5.53 -20.24
N LEU A 21 18.26 6.33 -19.20
CA LEU A 21 17.53 7.55 -18.88
C LEU A 21 17.74 8.68 -19.89
N GLY A 22 18.85 8.63 -20.64
CA GLY A 22 19.16 9.56 -21.73
C GLY A 22 18.41 9.29 -23.03
N ILE A 23 17.63 8.21 -23.12
CA ILE A 23 16.89 7.86 -24.33
C ILE A 23 15.70 8.81 -24.50
N SER A 24 15.63 9.47 -25.66
CA SER A 24 14.51 10.31 -26.09
C SER A 24 13.33 9.46 -26.59
N ILE A 25 12.69 8.69 -25.71
CA ILE A 25 11.38 8.09 -26.02
C ILE A 25 10.28 9.12 -25.79
N ALA A 26 9.40 9.27 -26.78
CA ALA A 26 8.45 10.37 -26.88
C ALA A 26 7.34 10.35 -25.82
N GLU A 27 6.94 9.17 -25.31
CA GLU A 27 5.86 9.05 -24.32
C GLU A 27 5.86 7.67 -23.66
N ALA A 28 5.35 7.56 -22.42
CA ALA A 28 5.07 6.26 -21.82
C ALA A 28 4.05 5.53 -22.68
N PRO A 29 4.16 4.20 -22.85
CA PRO A 29 3.13 3.45 -23.55
C PRO A 29 1.81 3.65 -22.79
N ASP A 30 0.81 4.27 -23.42
CA ASP A 30 -0.55 4.14 -22.93
C ASP A 30 -0.90 2.66 -23.04
N LEU A 31 -1.37 2.04 -21.96
CA LEU A 31 -1.70 0.62 -21.93
C LEU A 31 -3.20 0.38 -22.04
N GLY A 32 -4.01 1.45 -22.12
CA GLY A 32 -5.47 1.37 -22.06
C GLY A 32 -6.00 0.77 -20.75
N SER A 33 -5.13 0.61 -19.75
CA SER A 33 -5.41 -0.07 -18.49
C SER A 33 -4.47 0.43 -17.40
N ASP A 34 -4.88 0.25 -16.15
CA ASP A 34 -4.05 0.60 -15.00
C ASP A 34 -3.21 -0.62 -14.59
N ILE A 35 -1.90 -0.42 -14.41
CA ILE A 35 -1.01 -1.45 -13.88
C ILE A 35 -0.90 -1.30 -12.37
N THR A 36 -0.93 -2.44 -11.68
CA THR A 36 -0.50 -2.55 -10.29
C THR A 36 0.65 -3.54 -10.16
N VAL A 37 1.73 -3.08 -9.54
CA VAL A 37 2.90 -3.88 -9.17
C VAL A 37 2.82 -4.19 -7.69
N ASP A 38 2.93 -5.45 -7.31
CA ASP A 38 2.83 -5.91 -5.93
C ASP A 38 4.20 -6.47 -5.51
N SER A 39 4.87 -5.79 -4.57
CA SER A 39 6.22 -6.13 -4.15
C SER A 39 6.29 -7.55 -3.56
N GLU A 40 5.26 -7.97 -2.82
CA GLU A 40 5.24 -9.30 -2.21
C GLU A 40 5.13 -10.41 -3.27
N LYS A 41 4.34 -10.18 -4.33
CA LYS A 41 4.30 -11.12 -5.47
C LYS A 41 5.61 -11.14 -6.23
N ARG A 42 6.30 -10.00 -6.33
CA ARG A 42 7.58 -9.91 -7.05
C ARG A 42 8.74 -10.61 -6.38
N MET A 43 8.66 -10.86 -5.07
CA MET A 43 9.59 -11.77 -4.40
C MET A 43 9.53 -13.21 -4.96
N VAL A 44 8.37 -13.63 -5.48
CA VAL A 44 8.17 -14.98 -6.06
C VAL A 44 8.34 -14.97 -7.58
N ASP A 45 7.76 -13.97 -8.24
CA ASP A 45 7.88 -13.75 -9.68
C ASP A 45 8.27 -12.28 -9.96
N PRO A 46 9.56 -11.98 -10.20
CA PRO A 46 10.07 -10.62 -10.40
C PRO A 46 9.42 -9.83 -11.55
N PHE A 47 8.70 -10.51 -12.43
CA PHE A 47 8.02 -9.91 -13.58
C PHE A 47 6.51 -9.81 -13.39
N SER A 48 5.99 -10.19 -12.23
CA SER A 48 4.55 -10.15 -11.96
C SER A 48 4.03 -8.73 -11.90
N PHE A 49 2.85 -8.53 -12.47
CA PHE A 49 2.04 -7.32 -12.36
C PHE A 49 0.58 -7.69 -12.59
N SER A 50 -0.33 -6.83 -12.13
CA SER A 50 -1.77 -6.99 -12.30
C SER A 50 -2.31 -5.87 -13.19
N ILE A 51 -3.34 -6.17 -13.97
CA ILE A 51 -3.98 -5.22 -14.88
C ILE A 51 -5.42 -5.01 -14.41
N THR A 52 -5.79 -3.73 -14.26
CA THR A 52 -7.18 -3.33 -14.06
C THR A 52 -7.68 -2.65 -15.33
N VAL A 53 -8.71 -3.23 -15.94
CA VAL A 53 -9.35 -2.66 -17.14
C VAL A 53 -10.16 -1.43 -16.73
N ARG A 54 -9.92 -0.30 -17.40
CA ARG A 54 -10.72 0.92 -17.20
C ARG A 54 -12.12 0.68 -17.73
N ALA A 55 -13.15 0.91 -16.92
CA ALA A 55 -14.53 0.86 -17.40
C ALA A 55 -14.79 2.10 -18.28
N GLU A 56 -15.18 1.90 -19.54
CA GLU A 56 -15.61 2.99 -20.41
C GLU A 56 -16.98 3.54 -19.94
N GLY A 57 -17.05 4.85 -19.66
CA GLY A 57 -18.30 5.56 -19.38
C GLY A 57 -18.83 5.40 -17.95
N GLU A 58 -18.35 6.22 -17.02
CA GLU A 58 -18.93 6.37 -15.68
C GLU A 58 -20.26 7.15 -15.72
N ASP A 59 -21.36 6.49 -16.08
CA ASP A 59 -22.71 6.98 -15.74
C ASP A 59 -23.55 5.95 -14.97
N ASN A 60 -23.11 4.69 -14.88
CA ASN A 60 -23.82 3.68 -14.07
C ASN A 60 -22.89 2.61 -13.47
N PRO A 61 -22.57 2.67 -12.15
CA PRO A 61 -21.71 1.70 -11.48
C PRO A 61 -22.28 0.27 -11.43
N PHE A 62 -23.57 0.09 -11.75
CA PHE A 62 -24.20 -1.23 -11.85
C PHE A 62 -24.16 -1.83 -13.26
N ALA A 63 -23.81 -1.05 -14.29
CA ALA A 63 -23.72 -1.55 -15.66
C ALA A 63 -22.58 -2.56 -15.82
N GLY A 64 -21.40 -2.27 -15.25
CA GLY A 64 -20.27 -3.20 -15.21
C GLY A 64 -20.57 -4.49 -14.44
N LEU A 65 -21.28 -4.39 -13.31
CA LEU A 65 -21.71 -5.56 -12.53
C LEU A 65 -22.78 -6.41 -13.24
N ARG A 66 -23.73 -5.77 -13.95
CA ARG A 66 -24.71 -6.47 -14.79
C ARG A 66 -24.05 -7.16 -15.97
N PHE A 67 -23.14 -6.48 -16.66
CA PHE A 67 -22.36 -7.06 -17.75
C PHE A 67 -21.53 -8.26 -17.25
N ALA A 68 -20.92 -8.13 -16.07
CA ALA A 68 -20.17 -9.22 -15.43
C ALA A 68 -21.01 -10.45 -15.10
N ALA A 69 -22.24 -10.22 -14.63
CA ALA A 69 -23.16 -11.30 -14.25
C ALA A 69 -23.82 -11.96 -15.47
N MET A 70 -24.03 -11.21 -16.56
CA MET A 70 -24.74 -11.70 -17.75
C MET A 70 -23.80 -12.28 -18.81
N GLU A 71 -22.56 -11.80 -18.91
CA GLU A 71 -21.63 -12.18 -19.98
C GLU A 71 -20.20 -12.42 -19.43
N PRO A 72 -20.00 -13.42 -18.54
CA PRO A 72 -18.71 -13.68 -17.90
C PRO A 72 -17.60 -14.02 -18.91
N ASP A 73 -17.94 -14.68 -20.01
CA ASP A 73 -16.97 -15.04 -21.04
C ASP A 73 -16.51 -13.82 -21.84
N LYS A 74 -17.40 -12.86 -22.14
CA LYS A 74 -17.00 -11.61 -22.77
C LYS A 74 -16.12 -10.76 -21.86
N LEU A 75 -16.37 -10.77 -20.56
CA LEU A 75 -15.45 -10.13 -19.60
C LEU A 75 -14.07 -10.78 -19.60
N ARG A 76 -13.99 -12.11 -19.62
CA ARG A 76 -12.71 -12.82 -19.73
C ARG A 76 -11.98 -12.46 -21.01
N GLU A 77 -12.69 -12.38 -22.13
CA GLU A 77 -12.10 -11.95 -23.40
C GLU A 77 -11.60 -10.50 -23.36
N ILE A 78 -12.37 -9.58 -22.77
CA ILE A 78 -11.95 -8.17 -22.62
C ILE A 78 -10.70 -8.10 -21.74
N HIS A 79 -10.70 -8.81 -20.60
CA HIS A 79 -9.53 -8.90 -19.72
C HIS A 79 -8.33 -9.51 -20.46
N GLN A 80 -8.51 -10.60 -21.19
CA GLN A 80 -7.42 -11.24 -21.93
C GLN A 80 -6.87 -10.32 -23.01
N ARG A 81 -7.73 -9.62 -23.77
CA ARG A 81 -7.29 -8.63 -24.75
C ARG A 81 -6.54 -7.46 -24.12
N ALA A 82 -6.97 -7.00 -22.95
CA ALA A 82 -6.26 -5.96 -22.20
C ALA A 82 -4.88 -6.47 -21.73
N ILE A 83 -4.79 -7.70 -21.25
CA ILE A 83 -3.53 -8.36 -20.89
C ILE A 83 -2.60 -8.45 -22.10
N ASP A 84 -3.08 -9.00 -23.22
CA ASP A 84 -2.26 -9.19 -24.42
C ASP A 84 -1.76 -7.84 -24.97
N THR A 85 -2.62 -6.81 -24.96
CA THR A 85 -2.27 -5.45 -25.38
C THR A 85 -1.22 -4.85 -24.46
N ALA A 86 -1.41 -4.94 -23.14
CA ALA A 86 -0.47 -4.40 -22.17
C ALA A 86 0.89 -5.10 -22.25
N VAL A 87 0.92 -6.44 -22.32
CA VAL A 87 2.15 -7.23 -22.48
C VAL A 87 2.89 -6.86 -23.77
N SER A 88 2.16 -6.77 -24.88
CA SER A 88 2.73 -6.35 -26.17
C SER A 88 3.36 -4.96 -26.09
N ARG A 89 2.65 -3.99 -25.50
CA ARG A 89 3.14 -2.61 -25.35
C ARG A 89 4.30 -2.49 -24.37
N ILE A 90 4.30 -3.24 -23.26
CA ILE A 90 5.42 -3.33 -22.32
C ILE A 90 6.67 -3.88 -23.03
N ASN A 91 6.52 -4.97 -23.81
CA ASN A 91 7.63 -5.56 -24.55
C ASN A 91 8.16 -4.61 -25.63
N ALA A 92 7.26 -3.94 -26.37
CA ALA A 92 7.66 -2.93 -27.35
C ALA A 92 8.42 -1.77 -26.69
N ALA A 93 7.95 -1.27 -25.55
CA ALA A 93 8.63 -0.22 -24.80
C ALA A 93 10.04 -0.66 -24.36
N ARG A 94 10.18 -1.87 -23.83
CA ARG A 94 11.47 -2.46 -23.44
C ARG A 94 12.41 -2.62 -24.63
N SER A 95 11.92 -3.12 -25.76
CA SER A 95 12.70 -3.25 -27.00
C SER A 95 13.09 -1.90 -27.61
N SER A 96 12.30 -0.84 -27.38
CA SER A 96 12.59 0.52 -27.84
C SER A 96 13.57 1.31 -26.96
N GLY A 97 14.02 0.71 -25.85
CA GLY A 97 15.04 1.30 -24.97
C GLY A 97 14.62 1.46 -23.50
N ALA A 98 13.34 1.33 -23.16
CA ALA A 98 12.85 1.40 -21.77
C ALA A 98 13.08 0.08 -21.01
N SER A 99 14.31 -0.41 -20.99
CA SER A 99 14.66 -1.74 -20.43
C SER A 99 14.41 -1.86 -18.92
N LEU A 100 14.37 -0.73 -18.21
CA LEU A 100 14.06 -0.60 -16.79
C LEU A 100 12.56 -0.49 -16.49
N TYR A 101 11.71 -0.41 -17.52
CA TYR A 101 10.28 -0.28 -17.32
C TYR A 101 9.71 -1.50 -16.57
N LEU A 102 9.02 -1.22 -15.46
CA LEU A 102 8.49 -2.21 -14.51
C LEU A 102 9.55 -3.14 -13.91
N ARG A 103 10.83 -2.75 -13.87
CA ARG A 103 11.86 -3.46 -13.10
C ARG A 103 11.86 -2.99 -11.65
N ASP A 104 12.10 -3.92 -10.74
CA ASP A 104 12.38 -3.61 -9.34
C ASP A 104 13.87 -3.46 -9.12
N VAL A 105 14.20 -2.55 -8.22
CA VAL A 105 15.54 -2.33 -7.66
C VAL A 105 15.34 -2.19 -6.16
N ASP A 106 16.24 -2.74 -5.36
CA ASP A 106 16.19 -2.57 -3.92
C ASP A 106 16.74 -1.18 -3.55
N ALA A 107 16.13 -0.50 -2.58
CA ALA A 107 16.61 0.81 -2.13
C ALA A 107 18.07 0.76 -1.64
N SER A 108 18.49 -0.37 -1.04
CA SER A 108 19.86 -0.57 -0.58
C SER A 108 20.89 -0.58 -1.73
N ASP A 109 20.50 -1.00 -2.94
CA ASP A 109 21.36 -0.96 -4.13
C ASP A 109 21.61 0.47 -4.62
N CYS A 110 20.74 1.43 -4.28
CA CYS A 110 20.93 2.84 -4.60
C CYS A 110 21.89 3.55 -3.64
N VAL A 111 22.12 3.04 -2.43
CA VAL A 111 22.96 3.69 -1.41
C VAL A 111 24.43 3.85 -1.88
N PRO A 112 25.10 2.84 -2.47
CA PRO A 112 26.43 3.01 -3.03
C PRO A 112 26.48 4.06 -4.14
N ILE A 113 25.44 4.15 -4.97
CA ILE A 113 25.35 5.13 -6.06
C ILE A 113 25.27 6.54 -5.50
N ILE A 114 24.39 6.79 -4.52
CA ILE A 114 24.28 8.09 -3.86
C ILE A 114 25.62 8.52 -3.25
N LYS A 115 26.32 7.57 -2.62
CA LYS A 115 27.60 7.83 -1.96
C LYS A 115 28.75 8.14 -2.92
N HIS A 116 28.85 7.40 -4.01
CA HIS A 116 30.01 7.44 -4.90
C HIS A 116 29.81 8.34 -6.12
N GLU A 117 28.57 8.56 -6.55
CA GLU A 117 28.22 9.28 -7.78
C GLU A 117 27.15 10.37 -7.54
N PRO A 118 27.31 11.27 -6.55
CA PRO A 118 26.29 12.26 -6.19
C PRO A 118 25.94 13.21 -7.34
N ALA A 119 26.91 13.59 -8.17
CA ALA A 119 26.70 14.44 -9.35
C ALA A 119 25.86 13.75 -10.45
N VAL A 120 25.82 12.41 -10.49
CA VAL A 120 24.90 11.68 -11.37
C VAL A 120 23.48 11.76 -10.81
N ILE A 121 23.33 11.56 -9.51
CA ILE A 121 22.03 11.64 -8.83
C ILE A 121 21.41 13.02 -9.01
N GLU A 122 22.18 14.10 -8.79
CA GLU A 122 21.71 15.48 -9.02
C GLU A 122 21.12 15.64 -10.43
N ARG A 123 21.82 15.14 -11.46
CA ARG A 123 21.33 15.16 -12.86
C ARG A 123 20.06 14.34 -13.07
N TRP A 124 19.88 13.22 -12.39
CA TRP A 124 18.65 12.44 -12.49
C TRP A 124 17.46 13.16 -11.83
N LEU A 125 17.72 13.89 -10.74
CA LEU A 125 16.74 14.68 -10.00
C LEU A 125 16.42 16.04 -10.64
N GLU A 126 17.17 16.48 -11.65
CA GLU A 126 16.91 17.75 -12.34
C GLU A 126 15.43 17.87 -12.76
N GLY A 127 14.80 18.96 -12.34
CA GLY A 127 13.39 19.26 -12.64
C GLY A 127 12.37 18.42 -11.87
N ALA A 128 12.75 17.73 -10.78
CA ALA A 128 11.85 17.00 -9.91
C ALA A 128 10.87 17.92 -9.16
N GLU A 129 11.32 19.08 -8.69
CA GLU A 129 10.49 20.04 -7.94
C GLU A 129 9.39 20.66 -8.81
N GLU A 130 9.76 21.10 -10.02
CA GLU A 130 8.83 21.67 -11.01
C GLU A 130 8.08 20.61 -11.80
N VAL A 131 8.48 19.33 -11.66
CA VAL A 131 7.94 18.19 -12.39
C VAL A 131 7.98 18.40 -13.91
N THR A 132 9.19 18.73 -14.41
CA THR A 132 9.42 19.01 -15.83
C THR A 132 9.08 17.82 -16.74
N SER A 133 8.85 18.06 -18.03
CA SER A 133 8.61 16.99 -19.01
C SER A 133 9.77 16.00 -19.10
N ASP A 134 10.99 16.50 -18.94
CA ASP A 134 12.23 15.73 -18.96
C ASP A 134 12.35 14.80 -17.74
N PHE A 135 12.04 15.31 -16.54
CA PHE A 135 11.90 14.50 -15.33
C PHE A 135 10.81 13.43 -15.48
N LYS A 136 9.61 13.83 -15.93
CA LYS A 136 8.50 12.89 -16.18
C LYS A 136 8.91 11.77 -17.14
N ARG A 137 9.65 12.09 -18.21
CA ARG A 137 10.18 11.10 -19.15
C ARG A 137 11.10 10.10 -18.45
N ARG A 138 12.11 10.59 -17.69
CA ARG A 138 13.04 9.72 -16.96
C ARG A 138 12.32 8.78 -15.99
N VAL A 139 11.39 9.31 -15.21
CA VAL A 139 10.60 8.52 -14.25
C VAL A 139 9.82 7.43 -14.99
N ARG A 140 9.13 7.76 -16.08
CA ARG A 140 8.35 6.79 -16.87
C ARG A 140 9.20 5.66 -17.48
N LEU A 141 10.47 5.91 -17.75
CA LEU A 141 11.39 4.86 -18.25
C LEU A 141 11.82 3.88 -17.16
N ALA A 142 11.75 4.28 -15.88
CA ALA A 142 12.37 3.57 -14.77
C ALA A 142 11.66 3.81 -13.43
N GLU A 143 10.32 3.73 -13.39
CA GLU A 143 9.53 4.10 -12.20
C GLU A 143 9.99 3.36 -10.92
N GLY A 144 10.27 2.05 -11.03
CA GLY A 144 10.78 1.24 -9.91
C GLY A 144 12.17 1.68 -9.43
N VAL A 145 13.04 2.15 -10.33
CA VAL A 145 14.36 2.67 -9.96
C VAL A 145 14.22 3.99 -9.21
N TYR A 146 13.32 4.87 -9.66
CA TYR A 146 13.06 6.13 -8.97
C TYR A 146 12.40 5.94 -7.60
N LEU A 147 11.55 4.93 -7.44
CA LEU A 147 10.99 4.56 -6.13
C LEU A 147 12.09 4.09 -5.17
N ALA A 148 12.94 3.17 -5.60
CA ALA A 148 14.08 2.69 -4.81
C ALA A 148 15.06 3.83 -4.45
N LEU A 149 15.36 4.70 -5.42
CA LEU A 149 16.19 5.87 -5.23
C LEU A 149 15.56 6.85 -4.22
N CYS A 150 14.25 7.08 -4.30
CA CYS A 150 13.52 7.93 -3.36
C CYS A 150 13.63 7.42 -1.93
N GLU A 151 13.40 6.13 -1.71
CA GLU A 151 13.55 5.50 -0.38
C GLU A 151 14.99 5.60 0.15
N ALA A 152 15.99 5.36 -0.70
CA ALA A 152 17.39 5.49 -0.33
C ALA A 152 17.77 6.94 0.01
N LEU A 153 17.32 7.92 -0.78
CA LEU A 153 17.54 9.34 -0.54
C LEU A 153 16.85 9.83 0.73
N LEU A 154 15.63 9.39 1.02
CA LEU A 154 14.96 9.72 2.28
C LEU A 154 15.77 9.28 3.51
N SER A 155 16.63 8.28 3.38
CA SER A 155 17.51 7.81 4.45
C SER A 155 18.86 8.52 4.49
N CYS A 156 19.47 8.84 3.33
CA CYS A 156 20.84 9.35 3.25
C CYS A 156 20.96 10.84 2.90
N SER A 157 19.96 11.43 2.24
CA SER A 157 19.90 12.83 1.80
C SER A 157 18.44 13.32 1.82
N PRO A 158 17.87 13.60 3.01
CA PRO A 158 16.43 13.78 3.18
C PRO A 158 15.82 14.91 2.31
N ASP A 159 16.54 16.01 2.09
CA ASP A 159 16.04 17.13 1.27
C ASP A 159 15.82 16.70 -0.19
N GLN A 160 16.79 15.98 -0.77
CA GLN A 160 16.66 15.41 -2.12
C GLN A 160 15.57 14.33 -2.17
N GLY A 161 15.47 13.51 -1.11
CA GLY A 161 14.41 12.51 -0.96
C GLY A 161 13.01 13.14 -0.93
N MET A 162 12.82 14.24 -0.20
CA MET A 162 11.57 15.00 -0.16
C MET A 162 11.20 15.57 -1.52
N ALA A 163 12.16 16.22 -2.20
CA ALA A 163 11.93 16.76 -3.54
C ALA A 163 11.52 15.67 -4.53
N LEU A 164 12.21 14.53 -4.51
CA LEU A 164 11.88 13.40 -5.36
C LEU A 164 10.51 12.80 -5.02
N TRP A 165 10.22 12.57 -3.73
CA TRP A 165 8.95 12.00 -3.29
C TRP A 165 7.76 12.84 -3.76
N ASN A 166 7.85 14.17 -3.63
CA ASN A 166 6.86 15.11 -4.13
C ASN A 166 6.71 15.09 -5.66
N GLY A 167 7.82 14.97 -6.38
CA GLY A 167 7.83 14.84 -7.84
C GLY A 167 7.18 13.54 -8.31
N LEU A 168 7.46 12.42 -7.63
CA LEU A 168 6.94 11.10 -7.97
C LEU A 168 5.43 10.99 -7.76
N ARG A 169 4.88 11.53 -6.68
CA ARG A 169 3.43 11.55 -6.45
C ARG A 169 2.62 12.20 -7.58
N LYS A 170 3.24 13.10 -8.33
CA LYS A 170 2.63 13.81 -9.46
C LYS A 170 2.93 13.17 -10.83
N THR A 171 3.78 12.15 -10.86
CA THR A 171 4.38 11.62 -12.10
C THR A 171 4.13 10.14 -12.30
N LEU A 172 4.11 9.34 -11.23
CA LEU A 172 3.89 7.90 -11.30
C LEU A 172 2.53 7.60 -11.92
N ILE A 173 2.52 6.65 -12.85
CA ILE A 173 1.30 6.16 -13.50
C ILE A 173 0.98 4.74 -13.02
N THR A 174 2.01 3.95 -12.75
CA THR A 174 1.86 2.60 -12.19
C THR A 174 1.61 2.70 -10.68
N ARG A 175 0.63 1.94 -10.18
CA ARG A 175 0.43 1.77 -8.75
C ARG A 175 1.42 0.73 -8.23
N TYR A 176 2.23 1.11 -7.27
CA TYR A 176 3.12 0.18 -6.57
C TYR A 176 2.55 -0.11 -5.19
N GLU A 177 2.23 -1.37 -4.93
CA GLU A 177 1.78 -1.89 -3.64
C GLU A 177 2.98 -2.52 -2.92
N GLY A 178 3.24 -2.00 -1.73
CA GLY A 178 4.22 -2.51 -0.79
C GLY A 178 3.62 -3.52 0.18
N LYS A 179 4.26 -3.64 1.35
CA LYS A 179 3.78 -4.45 2.48
C LYS A 179 2.30 -4.21 2.78
N ALA A 180 1.59 -5.30 3.06
CA ALA A 180 0.16 -5.30 3.40
C ALA A 180 -0.75 -4.67 2.32
N HIS A 181 -0.29 -4.66 1.06
CA HIS A 181 -0.97 -4.02 -0.07
C HIS A 181 -1.25 -2.52 0.13
N VAL A 182 -0.43 -1.83 0.93
CA VAL A 182 -0.48 -0.37 1.03
C VAL A 182 0.44 0.23 -0.03
N GLU A 183 0.08 1.39 -0.58
CA GLU A 183 0.88 2.05 -1.61
C GLU A 183 2.33 2.28 -1.13
N GLU A 184 3.30 1.99 -2.00
CA GLU A 184 4.72 1.99 -1.67
C GLU A 184 5.21 3.38 -1.24
N MET A 185 4.66 4.43 -1.85
CA MET A 185 4.92 5.84 -1.48
C MET A 185 4.52 6.18 -0.04
N ILE A 186 3.57 5.44 0.54
CA ILE A 186 3.17 5.57 1.95
C ILE A 186 4.11 4.72 2.81
N ASN A 187 4.32 3.46 2.43
CA ASN A 187 5.17 2.52 3.18
C ASN A 187 6.59 3.06 3.43
N MET A 188 7.24 3.60 2.39
CA MET A 188 8.63 4.06 2.48
C MET A 188 8.85 5.16 3.54
N LEU A 189 7.82 5.96 3.85
CA LEU A 189 7.93 7.02 4.86
C LEU A 189 8.04 6.49 6.30
N PHE A 190 7.72 5.21 6.52
CA PHE A 190 7.77 4.57 7.85
C PHE A 190 8.95 3.61 8.01
N ARG A 191 9.69 3.27 6.95
CA ARG A 191 10.81 2.30 7.00
C ARG A 191 12.11 2.86 7.57
N SER A 192 12.28 4.19 7.53
CA SER A 192 13.50 4.86 8.00
C SER A 192 13.19 5.93 9.03
N SER A 193 13.98 5.97 10.10
CA SER A 193 13.90 6.98 11.15
C SER A 193 14.35 8.37 10.69
N HIS A 194 15.09 8.46 9.58
CA HIS A 194 15.63 9.70 9.03
C HIS A 194 14.66 10.44 8.12
N VAL A 195 13.51 9.83 7.79
CA VAL A 195 12.46 10.47 6.99
C VAL A 195 11.98 11.74 7.71
N PRO A 196 11.93 12.89 7.02
CA PRO A 196 11.45 14.14 7.60
C PRO A 196 10.01 14.01 8.07
N GLU A 197 9.76 14.40 9.32
CA GLU A 197 8.46 14.27 9.96
C GLU A 197 7.35 15.00 9.19
N ALA A 198 7.69 16.12 8.53
CA ALA A 198 6.77 16.87 7.67
C ALA A 198 6.12 16.02 6.56
N LEU A 199 6.83 15.03 6.00
CA LEU A 199 6.24 14.13 4.99
C LEU A 199 5.20 13.19 5.61
N ARG A 200 5.47 12.67 6.82
CA ARG A 200 4.50 11.83 7.54
C ARG A 200 3.28 12.64 7.96
N GLU A 201 3.48 13.90 8.39
CA GLU A 201 2.39 14.82 8.68
C GLU A 201 1.57 15.16 7.41
N GLU A 202 2.21 15.27 6.25
CA GLU A 202 1.54 15.53 4.98
C GLU A 202 0.59 14.39 4.58
N LEU A 203 0.92 13.13 4.90
CA LEU A 203 0.01 12.00 4.72
C LEU A 203 -1.31 12.23 5.47
N LEU A 204 -1.26 12.87 6.65
CA LEU A 204 -2.43 13.16 7.47
C LEU A 204 -3.15 14.46 7.06
N SER A 205 -2.66 15.19 6.06
CA SER A 205 -3.33 16.38 5.54
C SER A 205 -4.70 16.01 4.97
N LEU A 206 -5.65 16.95 5.00
CA LEU A 206 -6.99 16.72 4.45
C LEU A 206 -6.99 16.52 2.93
N MET A 207 -5.92 16.92 2.24
CA MET A 207 -5.78 16.69 0.79
C MET A 207 -5.36 15.26 0.49
N SER A 208 -4.50 14.68 1.33
CA SER A 208 -4.01 13.31 1.18
C SER A 208 -4.96 12.28 1.81
N THR A 209 -5.52 12.60 2.98
CA THR A 209 -6.35 11.68 3.78
C THR A 209 -7.74 12.28 4.02
N ASN A 210 -8.62 12.08 3.05
CA ASN A 210 -10.01 12.54 3.05
C ASN A 210 -11.05 11.42 3.18
N ALA A 211 -10.60 10.19 3.43
CA ALA A 211 -11.45 9.03 3.68
C ALA A 211 -10.88 8.17 4.83
N ASP A 212 -11.75 7.40 5.49
CA ASP A 212 -11.35 6.47 6.54
C ASP A 212 -10.43 5.38 5.98
N GLN A 213 -10.54 5.06 4.68
CA GLN A 213 -9.62 4.14 4.00
C GLN A 213 -8.18 4.65 4.02
N ALA A 214 -7.96 5.94 3.73
CA ALA A 214 -6.63 6.53 3.74
C ALA A 214 -6.05 6.60 5.17
N LEU A 215 -6.89 6.85 6.18
CA LEU A 215 -6.47 6.74 7.58
C LEU A 215 -6.05 5.32 7.96
N LEU A 216 -6.78 4.30 7.48
CA LEU A 216 -6.43 2.90 7.69
C LEU A 216 -5.11 2.55 7.00
N GLU A 217 -4.89 3.02 5.76
CA GLU A 217 -3.64 2.77 5.03
C GLU A 217 -2.42 3.38 5.73
N VAL A 218 -2.54 4.59 6.27
CA VAL A 218 -1.49 5.22 7.07
C VAL A 218 -1.23 4.43 8.36
N ALA A 219 -2.28 3.99 9.07
CA ALA A 219 -2.14 3.19 10.28
C ALA A 219 -1.46 1.84 9.99
N ILE A 220 -1.88 1.12 8.94
CA ILE A 220 -1.25 -0.13 8.52
C ILE A 220 0.22 0.10 8.17
N ALA A 221 0.53 1.10 7.34
CA ALA A 221 1.90 1.39 6.94
C ALA A 221 2.80 1.72 8.14
N ALA A 222 2.29 2.47 9.12
CA ALA A 222 3.04 2.73 10.34
C ALA A 222 3.33 1.42 11.10
N ASN A 223 2.33 0.56 11.29
CA ASN A 223 2.48 -0.63 12.12
C ASN A 223 3.36 -1.71 11.47
N VAL A 224 3.15 -2.02 10.19
CA VAL A 224 3.93 -3.06 9.46
C VAL A 224 5.40 -2.66 9.24
N ASN A 225 5.73 -1.39 9.44
CA ASN A 225 7.11 -0.89 9.40
C ASN A 225 7.65 -0.53 10.80
N GLY A 226 6.96 -0.92 11.89
CA GLY A 226 7.44 -0.75 13.25
C GLY A 226 7.37 0.68 13.80
N ALA A 227 6.62 1.56 13.15
CA ALA A 227 6.45 2.97 13.54
C ALA A 227 5.22 3.20 14.45
N GLN A 228 4.83 2.22 15.27
CA GLN A 228 3.70 2.34 16.21
C GLN A 228 3.85 3.55 17.15
N GLY A 229 5.06 3.83 17.64
CA GLY A 229 5.31 4.98 18.51
C GLY A 229 5.01 6.33 17.85
N TRP A 230 5.17 6.43 16.52
CA TRP A 230 4.75 7.61 15.76
C TRP A 230 3.23 7.73 15.72
N LEU A 231 2.53 6.63 15.43
CA LEU A 231 1.07 6.60 15.37
C LEU A 231 0.45 6.97 16.72
N ASP A 232 0.99 6.43 17.82
CA ASP A 232 0.57 6.74 19.19
C ASP A 232 0.78 8.23 19.52
N HIS A 233 1.91 8.80 19.10
CA HIS A 233 2.20 10.23 19.28
C HIS A 233 1.19 11.11 18.52
N VAL A 234 0.90 10.78 17.26
CA VAL A 234 -0.12 11.49 16.45
C VAL A 234 -1.49 11.43 17.12
N ILE A 235 -1.91 10.24 17.56
CA ILE A 235 -3.19 10.05 18.26
C ILE A 235 -3.24 10.93 19.52
N ALA A 236 -2.20 10.91 20.34
CA ALA A 236 -2.13 11.71 21.56
C ALA A 236 -2.17 13.22 21.29
N ALA A 237 -1.39 13.69 20.31
CA ALA A 237 -1.34 15.10 19.91
C ALA A 237 -2.70 15.60 19.38
N ASP A 238 -3.38 14.79 18.58
CA ASP A 238 -4.70 15.11 18.04
C ASP A 238 -5.82 15.10 19.09
N LEU A 239 -5.75 14.19 20.08
CA LEU A 239 -6.67 14.20 21.23
C LEU A 239 -6.49 15.46 22.09
N ALA A 240 -5.25 15.90 22.27
CA ALA A 240 -4.90 17.10 23.02
C ALA A 240 -5.25 18.41 22.28
N SER A 241 -5.41 18.35 20.95
CA SER A 241 -5.75 19.52 20.14
C SER A 241 -7.08 20.16 20.53
N CYS A 242 -7.21 21.48 20.45
CA CYS A 242 -8.51 22.16 20.59
C CYS A 242 -9.42 21.96 19.36
N VAL A 243 -8.90 21.38 18.27
CA VAL A 243 -9.59 21.26 16.99
C VAL A 243 -10.43 19.99 16.95
N VAL A 244 -11.74 20.14 16.80
CA VAL A 244 -12.73 19.04 16.89
C VAL A 244 -12.47 17.92 15.86
N TRP A 245 -12.10 18.26 14.62
CA TRP A 245 -11.86 17.24 13.60
C TRP A 245 -10.58 16.44 13.88
N ARG A 246 -9.56 17.04 14.50
CA ARG A 246 -8.33 16.32 14.93
C ARG A 246 -8.66 15.30 16.02
N LYS A 247 -9.45 15.68 17.02
CA LYS A 247 -9.93 14.72 18.04
C LYS A 247 -10.70 13.55 17.42
N GLN A 248 -11.49 13.80 16.38
CA GLN A 248 -12.21 12.76 15.65
C GLN A 248 -11.25 11.88 14.83
N ARG A 249 -10.24 12.47 14.18
CA ARG A 249 -9.16 11.74 13.49
C ARG A 249 -8.40 10.82 14.46
N ALA A 250 -8.01 11.32 15.63
CA ALA A 250 -7.40 10.48 16.67
C ALA A 250 -8.30 9.32 17.09
N GLY A 251 -9.59 9.56 17.34
CA GLY A 251 -10.51 8.49 17.68
C GLY A 251 -10.61 7.42 16.59
N LYS A 252 -10.57 7.83 15.31
CA LYS A 252 -10.58 6.89 14.19
C LYS A 252 -9.26 6.12 14.05
N LEU A 253 -8.11 6.81 14.12
CA LEU A 253 -6.78 6.18 14.09
C LEU A 253 -6.58 5.21 15.25
N ALA A 254 -7.05 5.55 16.46
CA ALA A 254 -7.05 4.65 17.62
C ALA A 254 -7.89 3.39 17.37
N GLY A 255 -8.90 3.45 16.50
CA GLY A 255 -9.66 2.27 16.07
C GLY A 255 -8.85 1.35 15.16
N PHE A 256 -7.91 1.92 14.42
CA PHE A 256 -7.06 1.25 13.43
C PHE A 256 -5.69 0.83 13.98
N THR A 257 -5.41 1.02 15.27
CA THR A 257 -4.23 0.44 15.91
C THR A 257 -4.34 -1.09 15.97
N THR A 258 -3.23 -1.73 16.25
CA THR A 258 -3.07 -3.17 16.39
C THR A 258 -2.61 -3.52 17.79
N GLY A 259 -2.59 -4.82 18.12
CA GLY A 259 -2.20 -5.26 19.44
C GLY A 259 -3.29 -5.05 20.49
N ASN A 260 -4.56 -4.87 20.09
CA ASN A 260 -5.66 -4.65 21.02
C ASN A 260 -5.98 -5.92 21.81
N GLU A 261 -6.30 -5.80 23.10
CA GLU A 261 -6.60 -6.93 23.99
C GLU A 261 -8.11 -7.11 24.21
N LEU A 262 -8.55 -8.36 24.37
CA LEU A 262 -9.93 -8.69 24.76
C LEU A 262 -10.05 -8.75 26.29
N PRO A 263 -11.16 -8.26 26.89
CA PRO A 263 -12.28 -7.59 26.24
C PRO A 263 -11.99 -6.11 25.93
N VAL A 264 -12.54 -5.62 24.82
CA VAL A 264 -12.51 -4.19 24.48
C VAL A 264 -13.73 -3.49 25.07
N SER A 265 -13.51 -2.51 25.94
CA SER A 265 -14.57 -1.69 26.54
C SER A 265 -15.38 -0.97 25.46
N GLU A 266 -16.70 -0.83 25.64
CA GLU A 266 -17.62 -0.16 24.70
C GLU A 266 -17.79 -0.81 23.31
N ALA A 267 -17.17 -1.96 23.05
CA ALA A 267 -17.38 -2.68 21.78
C ALA A 267 -18.77 -3.33 21.68
N TRP A 268 -19.36 -3.70 22.82
CA TRP A 268 -20.70 -4.30 22.94
C TRP A 268 -21.56 -3.55 23.97
N PRO A 269 -21.90 -2.29 23.69
CA PRO A 269 -22.58 -1.45 24.65
C PRO A 269 -24.08 -1.77 24.68
N GLU A 270 -24.70 -1.66 25.85
CA GLU A 270 -26.15 -1.76 25.98
C GLU A 270 -26.84 -0.49 25.46
N GLY A 271 -27.98 -0.66 24.79
CA GLY A 271 -28.82 0.44 24.30
C GLY A 271 -28.28 1.19 23.08
N LEU A 272 -29.09 2.12 22.55
CA LEU A 272 -28.71 2.97 21.42
C LEU A 272 -27.76 4.09 21.86
N ALA A 273 -26.87 4.51 20.97
CA ALA A 273 -26.03 5.68 21.23
C ALA A 273 -26.90 6.94 21.26
N VAL A 274 -26.84 7.69 22.36
CA VAL A 274 -27.68 8.88 22.58
C VAL A 274 -27.17 10.08 21.78
N ASP A 275 -25.89 10.08 21.40
CA ASP A 275 -25.27 11.14 20.62
C ASP A 275 -24.18 10.62 19.64
N GLY A 276 -23.77 11.49 18.73
CA GLY A 276 -22.77 11.17 17.71
C GLY A 276 -21.34 11.00 18.24
N ARG A 277 -21.01 11.48 19.46
CA ARG A 277 -19.70 11.25 20.06
C ARG A 277 -19.62 9.81 20.58
N THR A 278 -20.63 9.40 21.32
CA THR A 278 -20.81 8.05 21.86
C THR A 278 -20.86 7.03 20.71
N SER A 279 -21.61 7.34 19.64
CA SER A 279 -21.67 6.47 18.45
C SER A 279 -20.29 6.23 17.83
N ARG A 280 -19.42 7.25 17.79
CA ARG A 280 -18.06 7.11 17.23
C ARG A 280 -17.11 6.39 18.18
N GLN A 281 -17.21 6.63 19.47
CA GLN A 281 -16.43 5.89 20.47
C GLN A 281 -16.74 4.39 20.39
N ARG A 282 -18.02 4.03 20.24
CA ARG A 282 -18.45 2.65 20.01
C ARG A 282 -17.93 2.08 18.69
N GLU A 283 -17.92 2.88 17.62
CA GLU A 283 -17.32 2.45 16.34
C GLU A 283 -15.81 2.18 16.47
N THR A 284 -15.07 3.08 17.13
CA THR A 284 -13.64 2.89 17.44
C THR A 284 -13.42 1.61 18.24
N ALA A 285 -14.17 1.40 19.32
CA ALA A 285 -14.08 0.21 20.14
C ALA A 285 -14.40 -1.07 19.35
N HIS A 286 -15.36 -1.01 18.42
CA HIS A 286 -15.68 -2.12 17.53
C HIS A 286 -14.54 -2.48 16.59
N TRP A 287 -13.83 -1.49 16.03
CA TRP A 287 -12.65 -1.72 15.19
C TRP A 287 -11.48 -2.35 15.96
N GLN A 288 -11.25 -1.91 17.21
CA GLN A 288 -10.27 -2.51 18.11
C GLN A 288 -10.66 -3.95 18.48
N HIS A 289 -11.94 -4.17 18.79
CA HIS A 289 -12.46 -5.50 19.11
C HIS A 289 -12.31 -6.48 17.95
N LYS A 290 -12.60 -6.04 16.71
CA LYS A 290 -12.42 -6.87 15.52
C LYS A 290 -10.96 -7.31 15.35
N GLU A 291 -10.00 -6.39 15.50
CA GLU A 291 -8.58 -6.71 15.40
C GLU A 291 -8.16 -7.71 16.47
N ALA A 292 -8.56 -7.48 17.71
CA ALA A 292 -8.27 -8.38 18.83
C ALA A 292 -8.86 -9.78 18.62
N CYS A 293 -10.10 -9.86 18.11
CA CYS A 293 -10.76 -11.11 17.74
C CYS A 293 -10.04 -11.82 16.58
N ALA A 294 -9.66 -11.11 15.52
CA ALA A 294 -8.95 -11.68 14.39
C ALA A 294 -7.63 -12.32 14.86
N ARG A 295 -6.85 -11.60 15.68
CA ARG A 295 -5.60 -12.08 16.26
C ARG A 295 -5.81 -13.29 17.17
N HIS A 296 -6.87 -13.27 17.98
CA HIS A 296 -7.24 -14.43 18.80
C HIS A 296 -7.53 -15.66 17.94
N TRP A 297 -8.41 -15.55 16.93
CA TRP A 297 -8.80 -16.67 16.09
C TRP A 297 -7.66 -17.18 15.20
N TRP A 298 -6.77 -16.30 14.76
CA TRP A 298 -5.52 -16.70 14.12
C TRP A 298 -4.66 -17.58 15.03
N ASN A 299 -4.46 -17.18 16.28
CA ASN A 299 -3.70 -17.98 17.24
C ASN A 299 -4.38 -19.33 17.53
N VAL A 300 -5.72 -19.35 17.64
CA VAL A 300 -6.48 -20.61 17.81
C VAL A 300 -6.32 -21.51 16.59
N TYR A 301 -6.37 -20.98 15.37
CA TYR A 301 -6.18 -21.75 14.13
C TYR A 301 -4.86 -22.54 14.13
N TRP A 302 -3.77 -21.89 14.56
CA TRP A 302 -2.45 -22.53 14.59
C TRP A 302 -2.25 -23.49 15.75
N ARG A 303 -2.95 -23.31 16.87
CA ARG A 303 -2.78 -24.10 18.10
C ARG A 303 -3.84 -25.18 18.31
N ALA A 304 -4.90 -25.18 17.51
CA ALA A 304 -5.97 -26.17 17.59
C ALA A 304 -5.42 -27.60 17.56
N ALA A 305 -6.02 -28.50 18.34
CA ALA A 305 -5.62 -29.91 18.37
C ALA A 305 -6.18 -30.70 17.18
N SER A 306 -7.34 -30.30 16.67
CA SER A 306 -8.03 -30.95 15.56
C SER A 306 -8.12 -30.05 14.32
N ASP A 307 -8.25 -30.66 13.15
CA ASP A 307 -8.46 -29.94 11.89
C ASP A 307 -9.86 -29.28 11.85
N ILE A 308 -10.83 -29.82 12.59
CA ILE A 308 -12.19 -29.25 12.73
C ILE A 308 -12.14 -27.93 13.49
N ASP A 309 -11.47 -27.91 14.65
CA ASP A 309 -11.34 -26.70 15.48
C ASP A 309 -10.51 -25.65 14.76
N ALA A 310 -9.45 -26.07 14.07
CA ALA A 310 -8.68 -25.17 13.22
C ALA A 310 -9.58 -24.54 12.15
N TYR A 311 -10.34 -25.36 11.40
CA TYR A 311 -11.23 -24.82 10.38
C TYR A 311 -12.30 -23.88 10.94
N ALA A 312 -12.88 -24.19 12.11
CA ALA A 312 -13.81 -23.28 12.79
C ALA A 312 -13.15 -21.94 13.15
N ALA A 313 -11.95 -21.98 13.72
CA ALA A 313 -11.18 -20.77 14.03
C ALA A 313 -10.84 -19.96 12.77
N TRP A 314 -10.51 -20.61 11.67
CA TRP A 314 -10.28 -19.96 10.38
C TRP A 314 -11.53 -19.22 9.88
N VAL A 315 -12.72 -19.82 9.98
CA VAL A 315 -13.97 -19.16 9.60
C VAL A 315 -14.23 -17.91 10.45
N LEU A 316 -14.02 -18.00 11.76
CA LEU A 316 -14.18 -16.86 12.68
C LEU A 316 -13.14 -15.75 12.44
N PHE A 317 -11.90 -16.15 12.11
CA PHE A 317 -10.86 -15.24 11.67
C PHE A 317 -11.27 -14.49 10.40
N LEU A 318 -11.79 -15.18 9.38
CA LEU A 318 -12.26 -14.53 8.15
C LEU A 318 -13.40 -13.53 8.36
N GLU A 319 -14.27 -13.73 9.35
CA GLU A 319 -15.34 -12.77 9.65
C GLU A 319 -14.86 -11.50 10.38
N THR A 320 -13.64 -11.53 10.93
CA THR A 320 -13.09 -10.45 11.77
C THR A 320 -11.84 -9.79 11.19
N THR A 321 -11.17 -10.43 10.24
CA THR A 321 -9.88 -10.00 9.69
C THR A 321 -9.98 -8.85 8.68
N ASP A 322 -9.06 -7.90 8.79
CA ASP A 322 -8.79 -6.83 7.83
C ASP A 322 -7.27 -6.75 7.57
N ARG A 323 -6.80 -5.83 6.72
CA ARG A 323 -5.39 -5.76 6.33
C ARG A 323 -4.42 -5.44 7.49
N ARG A 324 -4.88 -5.02 8.67
CA ARG A 324 -4.00 -4.90 9.84
C ARG A 324 -3.41 -6.25 10.27
N ALA A 325 -4.06 -7.35 9.91
CA ALA A 325 -3.56 -8.68 10.23
C ALA A 325 -2.17 -8.97 9.63
N TYR A 326 -1.79 -8.32 8.52
CA TYR A 326 -0.47 -8.48 7.91
C TYR A 326 0.69 -8.16 8.86
N GLU A 327 0.49 -7.34 9.89
CA GLU A 327 1.53 -7.06 10.89
C GLU A 327 1.95 -8.30 11.69
N TRP A 328 0.99 -9.16 12.04
CA TRP A 328 1.21 -10.27 12.98
C TRP A 328 0.92 -11.66 12.38
N MET A 329 0.43 -11.71 11.13
CA MET A 329 0.22 -12.97 10.42
C MET A 329 1.52 -13.60 9.92
N GLU A 330 2.57 -12.80 9.75
CA GLU A 330 3.90 -13.32 9.46
C GLU A 330 4.46 -14.03 10.70
N PHE A 331 5.02 -15.22 10.49
CA PHE A 331 5.67 -15.98 11.55
C PHE A 331 7.09 -15.50 11.72
N GLU A 332 7.49 -15.28 12.98
CA GLU A 332 8.91 -15.22 13.31
C GLU A 332 9.60 -16.54 12.90
N GLU A 333 10.87 -16.45 12.52
CA GLU A 333 11.67 -17.60 12.14
C GLU A 333 11.67 -18.64 13.27
N GLY A 334 11.27 -19.88 12.97
CA GLY A 334 11.20 -20.97 13.96
C GLY A 334 9.91 -21.00 14.81
N ALA A 335 8.97 -20.07 14.63
CA ALA A 335 7.70 -20.08 15.37
C ALA A 335 6.79 -21.27 15.00
N LEU A 336 6.97 -21.83 13.80
CA LEU A 336 6.24 -23.01 13.33
C LEU A 336 7.15 -24.23 13.24
N ASP A 337 6.66 -25.36 13.77
CA ASP A 337 7.24 -26.67 13.49
C ASP A 337 6.80 -27.13 12.09
N TYR A 338 7.61 -26.80 11.08
CA TYR A 338 7.38 -27.20 9.69
C TYR A 338 7.48 -28.70 9.44
N ALA A 339 8.04 -29.48 10.38
CA ALA A 339 8.08 -30.94 10.28
C ALA A 339 6.77 -31.59 10.73
N ASN A 340 5.95 -30.88 11.52
CA ASN A 340 4.66 -31.39 11.99
C ASN A 340 3.64 -31.48 10.83
N PRO A 341 3.06 -32.66 10.55
CA PRO A 341 2.08 -32.84 9.48
C PRO A 341 0.84 -31.95 9.59
N ALA A 342 0.39 -31.62 10.82
CA ALA A 342 -0.73 -30.71 11.01
C ALA A 342 -0.38 -29.28 10.58
N THR A 343 0.83 -28.81 10.91
CA THR A 343 1.34 -27.50 10.46
C THR A 343 1.42 -27.43 8.94
N GLN A 344 1.94 -28.47 8.29
CA GLN A 344 2.01 -28.53 6.83
C GLN A 344 0.64 -28.48 6.16
N ARG A 345 -0.35 -29.22 6.69
CA ARG A 345 -1.74 -29.14 6.19
C ARG A 345 -2.34 -27.75 6.38
N ARG A 346 -2.08 -27.09 7.50
CA ARG A 346 -2.53 -25.70 7.77
C ARG A 346 -1.89 -24.70 6.82
N LEU A 347 -0.58 -24.81 6.59
CA LEU A 347 0.11 -23.99 5.58
C LEU A 347 -0.50 -24.19 4.19
N ALA A 348 -0.69 -25.44 3.76
CA ALA A 348 -1.33 -25.73 2.47
C ALA A 348 -2.75 -25.15 2.39
N HIS A 349 -3.55 -25.30 3.45
CA HIS A 349 -4.88 -24.72 3.55
C HIS A 349 -4.84 -23.19 3.44
N LEU A 350 -3.95 -22.52 4.18
CA LEU A 350 -3.75 -21.07 4.09
C LEU A 350 -3.39 -20.63 2.67
N TYR A 351 -2.40 -21.28 2.04
CA TYR A 351 -1.93 -20.95 0.69
C TYR A 351 -3.04 -21.08 -0.34
N VAL A 352 -3.80 -22.18 -0.31
CA VAL A 352 -4.94 -22.40 -1.22
C VAL A 352 -6.06 -21.39 -0.98
N ASN A 353 -6.21 -20.89 0.26
CA ASN A 353 -7.26 -19.93 0.63
C ASN A 353 -6.79 -18.47 0.67
N LYS A 354 -5.59 -18.11 0.18
CA LYS A 354 -5.11 -16.71 0.14
C LYS A 354 -6.10 -15.76 -0.54
N GLY A 355 -6.72 -16.19 -1.64
CA GLY A 355 -7.75 -15.38 -2.33
C GLY A 355 -8.98 -15.13 -1.46
N LYS A 356 -9.42 -16.13 -0.69
CA LYS A 356 -10.56 -16.00 0.24
C LYS A 356 -10.22 -15.05 1.39
N LEU A 357 -8.99 -15.11 1.91
CA LEU A 357 -8.49 -14.18 2.92
C LEU A 357 -8.52 -12.74 2.40
N LYS A 358 -7.96 -12.49 1.21
CA LYS A 358 -7.98 -11.17 0.59
C LYS A 358 -9.41 -10.63 0.45
N SER A 359 -10.32 -11.45 -0.09
CA SER A 359 -11.74 -11.06 -0.21
C SER A 359 -12.43 -10.80 1.13
N ALA A 360 -12.04 -11.51 2.20
CA ALA A 360 -12.55 -11.26 3.54
C ALA A 360 -12.08 -9.90 4.09
N MET A 361 -10.80 -9.58 3.92
CA MET A 361 -10.23 -8.27 4.29
C MET A 361 -10.91 -7.13 3.49
N ASP A 362 -11.01 -7.28 2.16
CA ASP A 362 -11.68 -6.31 1.28
C ASP A 362 -13.14 -6.07 1.70
N LYS A 363 -13.84 -7.14 2.13
CA LYS A 363 -15.23 -7.05 2.63
C LYS A 363 -15.31 -6.21 3.91
N GLN A 364 -14.36 -6.32 4.83
CA GLN A 364 -14.35 -5.49 6.05
C GLN A 364 -14.10 -4.01 5.74
N GLU A 365 -13.27 -3.72 4.75
CA GLU A 365 -12.84 -2.36 4.40
C GLU A 365 -13.76 -1.65 3.39
N LYS A 366 -14.69 -2.38 2.76
CA LYS A 366 -15.51 -1.93 1.61
C LYS A 366 -16.16 -0.54 1.73
N GLN A 367 -16.53 -0.10 2.93
CA GLN A 367 -17.24 1.16 3.14
C GLN A 367 -16.34 2.32 3.60
N LEU A 368 -15.06 2.06 3.88
CA LEU A 368 -14.16 3.06 4.45
C LEU A 368 -13.82 4.18 3.45
N ASN A 369 -13.84 3.90 2.16
CA ASN A 369 -13.65 4.92 1.12
C ASN A 369 -14.88 5.83 0.92
N GLN A 370 -16.03 5.49 1.51
CA GLN A 370 -17.26 6.27 1.46
C GLN A 370 -17.49 7.10 2.73
N HIS A 371 -16.62 6.95 3.72
CA HIS A 371 -16.74 7.62 5.01
C HIS A 371 -15.47 8.41 5.32
N PHE A 372 -15.62 9.50 6.06
CA PHE A 372 -14.53 10.23 6.67
C PHE A 372 -14.92 10.57 8.11
N LEU A 373 -14.09 10.13 9.05
CA LEU A 373 -14.31 10.23 10.49
C LEU A 373 -15.68 9.64 10.91
N GLY A 374 -16.01 8.49 10.32
CA GLY A 374 -17.29 7.78 10.52
C GLY A 374 -18.51 8.46 9.89
N ARG A 375 -18.33 9.49 9.07
CA ARG A 375 -19.42 10.19 8.37
C ARG A 375 -19.38 9.92 6.88
N LYS A 376 -20.53 9.65 6.27
CA LYS A 376 -20.62 9.47 4.82
C LYS A 376 -20.10 10.71 4.08
N ILE A 377 -19.20 10.50 3.14
CA ILE A 377 -18.68 11.52 2.24
C ILE A 377 -19.80 11.89 1.26
N VAL A 378 -20.11 13.18 1.18
CA VAL A 378 -21.12 13.73 0.26
C VAL A 378 -20.42 14.59 -0.78
N LYS A 379 -20.65 14.31 -2.07
CA LYS A 379 -20.06 15.07 -3.18
C LYS A 379 -20.48 16.55 -3.11
N GLY A 380 -19.54 17.47 -3.31
CA GLY A 380 -19.79 18.92 -3.32
C GLY A 380 -19.90 19.60 -1.95
N ILE A 381 -19.80 18.87 -0.83
CA ILE A 381 -19.78 19.47 0.52
C ILE A 381 -18.34 19.45 1.05
N GLY A 382 -17.64 20.58 0.97
CA GLY A 382 -16.32 20.75 1.56
C GLY A 382 -16.35 20.83 3.11
N PRO A 383 -15.21 20.67 3.78
CA PRO A 383 -13.87 20.38 3.25
C PRO A 383 -13.59 18.89 2.94
N TRP A 384 -14.60 18.01 3.06
CA TRP A 384 -14.45 16.54 3.04
C TRP A 384 -15.06 15.86 1.80
N GLY A 385 -15.77 16.61 0.96
CA GLY A 385 -16.39 16.10 -0.26
C GLY A 385 -15.36 15.96 -1.38
N LYS A 386 -15.52 14.94 -2.24
CA LYS A 386 -14.76 14.85 -3.50
C LYS A 386 -14.94 16.17 -4.26
N VAL A 387 -13.83 16.89 -4.48
CA VAL A 387 -13.81 18.01 -5.41
C VAL A 387 -14.23 17.45 -6.76
N SER A 388 -15.25 18.04 -7.37
CA SER A 388 -15.58 17.72 -8.76
C SER A 388 -14.37 18.12 -9.60
N GLY A 389 -13.59 17.14 -10.04
CA GLY A 389 -12.63 17.31 -11.13
C GLY A 389 -13.35 17.59 -12.42
#